data_AF-A0A7W4I6W8-F1
#
_entry.id   AF-A0A7W4I6W8-F1
#
_cell.length_a   1.000
_cell.length_b   1.000
_cell.length_c   1.000
_cell.angle_alpha   90.00
_cell.angle_beta   90.00
_cell.angle_gamma   90.00
#
_symmetry.space_group_name_H-M   'P 1'
#
loop_
_entity.id
_entity.type
_entity.pdbx_description
1 polymer ?
#
loop_
_entity_poly.entity_id
_entity_poly.type
_entity_poly.pdbx_seq_one_letter_code
_entity_poly.pdbx_strand_id
1 'polypeptide(L)'
;MSEPIHPCAGRQGRRRRHDASPKALAERVNLLVADRASRVALDFQRSAYGSGLDILCLAAEHGLTALRQARDGHARELASLPPEAHRRWDFDEYGGQFEITSPAADLETDIEMATDALNELRKAFAVAAYHHWERSVIEWWHAARPTILPPGRPPFGYDHLKKAAKRLSVRPAPALNKVVTLANALKHNDKRRWNELKKQWPEVIARERYRSRADWAGTIQLNDTQLLEVFQAVQQSGPSSSQQQKWSPLPFTPRDDA
;
A
#
# COMPACT_ATOMS: atom_id res chain seq x y z
N MET A 1 62.32 -63.18 33.70
CA MET A 1 61.03 -62.45 33.63
C MET A 1 61.38 -61.00 33.35
N SER A 2 61.29 -60.60 32.09
CA SER A 2 61.68 -59.28 31.59
C SER A 2 60.43 -58.54 31.15
N GLU A 3 60.14 -57.41 31.78
CA GLU A 3 59.03 -56.53 31.39
C GLU A 3 59.44 -55.66 30.18
N PRO A 4 58.56 -55.50 29.18
CA PRO A 4 58.82 -54.59 28.06
C PRO A 4 58.37 -53.16 28.39
N ILE A 5 59.27 -52.21 28.12
CA ILE A 5 59.06 -50.76 28.23
C ILE A 5 58.11 -50.29 27.12
N HIS A 6 56.98 -49.69 27.50
CA HIS A 6 56.05 -49.03 26.57
C HIS A 6 56.63 -47.70 26.05
N PRO A 7 56.53 -47.40 24.72
CA PRO A 7 56.95 -46.12 24.19
C PRO A 7 55.92 -45.02 24.48
N CYS A 8 56.43 -43.88 24.99
CA CYS A 8 55.69 -42.66 25.25
C CYS A 8 54.91 -42.15 24.03
N ALA A 9 53.65 -41.82 24.26
CA ALA A 9 52.75 -41.20 23.30
C ALA A 9 53.31 -39.88 22.75
N GLY A 10 53.28 -39.76 21.41
CA GLY A 10 53.71 -38.59 20.67
C GLY A 10 52.96 -37.32 21.08
N ARG A 11 53.74 -36.24 21.24
CA ARG A 11 53.24 -34.87 21.42
C ARG A 11 52.26 -34.52 20.30
N GLN A 12 50.99 -34.35 20.66
CA GLN A 12 49.98 -33.76 19.79
C GLN A 12 50.44 -32.34 19.38
N GLY A 13 50.62 -32.16 18.07
CA GLY A 13 51.03 -30.90 17.49
C GLY A 13 50.07 -29.77 17.89
N ARG A 14 50.64 -28.73 18.53
CA ARG A 14 50.01 -27.42 18.63
C ARG A 14 49.63 -26.97 17.22
N ARG A 15 48.34 -27.03 16.87
CA ARG A 15 47.79 -26.39 15.67
C ARG A 15 48.20 -24.92 15.72
N ARG A 16 49.16 -24.53 14.89
CA ARG A 16 49.51 -23.11 14.66
C ARG A 16 48.21 -22.42 14.28
N ARG A 17 47.76 -21.46 15.11
CA ARG A 17 46.76 -20.48 14.70
C ARG A 17 47.36 -19.80 13.48
N HIS A 18 46.83 -20.10 12.30
CA HIS A 18 47.14 -19.34 11.10
C HIS A 18 46.75 -17.89 11.41
N ASP A 19 47.74 -17.02 11.58
CA ASP A 19 47.54 -15.59 11.58
C ASP A 19 46.81 -15.24 10.28
N ALA A 20 45.55 -14.82 10.41
CA ALA A 20 44.76 -14.38 9.27
C ALA A 20 45.53 -13.24 8.61
N SER A 21 45.80 -13.35 7.30
CA SER A 21 46.55 -12.31 6.61
C SER A 21 45.86 -10.95 6.80
N PRO A 22 46.61 -9.83 6.81
CA PRO A 22 46.03 -8.49 6.94
C PRO A 22 44.89 -8.22 5.95
N LYS A 23 44.95 -8.81 4.75
CA LYS A 23 43.89 -8.75 3.72
C LYS A 23 42.59 -9.44 4.18
N ALA A 24 42.70 -10.63 4.78
CA ALA A 24 41.55 -11.35 5.32
C ALA A 24 40.93 -10.62 6.52
N LEU A 25 41.74 -9.92 7.34
CA LEU A 25 41.24 -9.09 8.42
C LEU A 25 40.49 -7.85 7.88
N ALA A 26 41.05 -7.15 6.89
CA ALA A 26 40.42 -5.99 6.27
C ALA A 26 39.08 -6.34 5.61
N GLU A 27 39.01 -7.47 4.88
CA GLU A 27 37.76 -7.98 4.31
C GLU A 27 36.71 -8.28 5.39
N ARG A 28 37.10 -8.92 6.50
CA ARG A 28 36.20 -9.18 7.64
C ARG A 28 35.71 -7.89 8.30
N VAL A 29 36.59 -6.90 8.49
CA VAL A 29 36.20 -5.60 9.07
C VAL A 29 35.22 -4.88 8.15
N ASN A 30 35.49 -4.83 6.83
CA ASN A 30 34.57 -4.25 5.85
C ASN A 30 33.20 -4.94 5.87
N LEU A 31 33.19 -6.27 5.97
CA LEU A 31 31.97 -7.06 6.12
C LEU A 31 31.26 -6.86 7.46
N LEU A 32 31.90 -6.38 8.52
CA LEU A 32 31.23 -6.02 9.77
C LEU A 32 30.71 -4.58 9.75
N VAL A 33 31.49 -3.65 9.21
CA VAL A 33 31.11 -2.23 9.06
C VAL A 33 29.89 -2.10 8.18
N ALA A 34 29.88 -2.78 7.03
CA ALA A 34 28.70 -2.77 6.18
C ALA A 34 27.47 -3.40 6.88
N ASP A 35 27.63 -4.21 7.95
CA ASP A 35 26.53 -4.94 8.63
C ASP A 35 25.80 -4.00 9.53
N ARG A 36 26.60 -3.29 10.32
CA ARG A 36 26.13 -2.19 11.13
C ARG A 36 25.50 -1.13 10.25
N ALA A 37 26.15 -0.74 9.14
CA ALA A 37 25.60 0.26 8.22
C ALA A 37 24.24 -0.17 7.63
N SER A 38 24.12 -1.42 7.17
CA SER A 38 22.86 -1.94 6.61
C SER A 38 21.74 -2.05 7.65
N ARG A 39 22.07 -2.45 8.90
CA ARG A 39 21.10 -2.48 10.00
C ARG A 39 20.60 -1.08 10.34
N VAL A 40 21.51 -0.11 10.50
CA VAL A 40 21.17 1.29 10.78
C VAL A 40 20.34 1.88 9.63
N ALA A 41 20.70 1.59 8.37
CA ALA A 41 19.94 2.03 7.22
C ALA A 41 18.51 1.47 7.24
N LEU A 42 18.33 0.18 7.55
CA LEU A 42 17.00 -0.43 7.64
C LEU A 42 16.13 0.18 8.75
N ASP A 43 16.72 0.55 9.89
CA ASP A 43 15.98 1.22 10.96
C ASP A 43 15.54 2.63 10.55
N PHE A 44 16.41 3.41 9.88
CA PHE A 44 16.01 4.69 9.30
C PHE A 44 14.90 4.53 8.25
N GLN A 45 15.04 3.54 7.36
CA GLN A 45 14.06 3.22 6.35
C GLN A 45 12.72 2.76 6.94
N ARG A 46 12.71 2.14 8.13
CA ARG A 46 11.47 1.86 8.87
C ARG A 46 10.76 3.15 9.27
N SER A 47 11.47 4.11 9.86
CA SER A 47 10.89 5.40 10.25
C SER A 47 10.37 6.17 9.04
N ALA A 48 11.12 6.17 7.94
CA ALA A 48 10.68 6.76 6.67
C ALA A 48 9.42 6.05 6.12
N TYR A 49 9.38 4.72 6.19
CA TYR A 49 8.21 3.94 5.76
C TYR A 49 6.95 4.27 6.55
N GLY A 50 7.05 4.28 7.89
CA GLY A 50 5.93 4.59 8.78
C GLY A 50 5.41 6.00 8.55
N SER A 51 6.29 7.00 8.60
CA SER A 51 5.92 8.41 8.37
C SER A 51 5.33 8.65 6.97
N GLY A 52 5.87 8.02 5.93
CA GLY A 52 5.30 8.11 4.58
C GLY A 52 3.88 7.56 4.50
N LEU A 53 3.57 6.48 5.23
CA LEU A 53 2.23 5.92 5.31
C LEU A 53 1.29 6.81 6.14
N ASP A 54 1.78 7.38 7.24
CA ASP A 54 1.01 8.31 8.08
C ASP A 54 0.59 9.56 7.28
N ILE A 55 1.49 10.10 6.44
CA ILE A 55 1.18 11.21 5.55
C ILE A 55 0.07 10.84 4.56
N LEU A 56 0.09 9.63 3.99
CA LEU A 56 -0.98 9.16 3.11
C LEU A 56 -2.31 9.03 3.84
N CYS A 57 -2.30 8.53 5.08
CA CYS A 57 -3.49 8.40 5.92
C CYS A 57 -4.10 9.78 6.24
N LEU A 58 -3.28 10.73 6.67
CA LEU A 58 -3.71 12.10 6.95
C LEU A 58 -4.26 12.79 5.71
N ALA A 59 -3.58 12.67 4.57
CA ALA A 59 -4.04 13.23 3.31
C ALA A 59 -5.40 12.64 2.88
N ALA A 60 -5.59 11.33 3.07
CA ALA A 60 -6.87 10.68 2.83
C ALA A 60 -7.97 11.18 3.78
N GLU A 61 -7.71 11.24 5.08
CA GLU A 61 -8.66 11.73 6.09
C GLU A 61 -9.13 13.15 5.78
N HIS A 62 -8.18 14.06 5.50
CA HIS A 62 -8.50 15.45 5.18
C HIS A 62 -9.25 15.58 3.85
N GLY A 63 -8.82 14.89 2.80
CA GLY A 63 -9.47 14.95 1.49
C GLY A 63 -10.90 14.39 1.53
N LEU A 64 -11.11 13.24 2.18
CA LEU A 64 -12.44 12.65 2.35
C LEU A 64 -13.34 13.52 3.24
N THR A 65 -12.79 14.11 4.30
CA THR A 65 -13.55 15.04 5.16
C THR A 65 -14.02 16.26 4.38
N ALA A 66 -13.16 16.86 3.54
CA ALA A 66 -13.54 18.02 2.74
C ALA A 66 -14.65 17.69 1.71
N LEU A 67 -14.54 16.56 1.01
CA LEU A 67 -15.57 16.12 0.06
C LEU A 67 -16.91 15.82 0.73
N ARG A 68 -16.89 15.20 1.92
CA ARG A 68 -18.11 14.99 2.73
C ARG A 68 -18.75 16.31 3.13
N GLN A 69 -17.95 17.27 3.62
CA GLN A 69 -18.45 18.58 4.00
C GLN A 69 -19.12 19.31 2.83
N ALA A 70 -18.53 19.20 1.62
CA ALA A 70 -19.14 19.75 0.41
C ALA A 70 -20.46 19.04 0.08
N ARG A 71 -20.46 17.70 -0.01
CA ARG A 71 -21.66 16.89 -0.28
C ARG A 71 -22.79 17.19 0.72
N ASP A 72 -22.49 17.17 2.01
CA ASP A 72 -23.46 17.42 3.09
C ASP A 72 -23.91 18.89 3.11
N GLY A 73 -23.07 19.81 2.62
CA GLY A 73 -23.43 21.19 2.34
C GLY A 73 -24.51 21.28 1.27
N HIS A 74 -24.26 20.70 0.09
CA HIS A 74 -25.21 20.67 -1.03
C HIS A 74 -26.51 19.95 -0.65
N ALA A 75 -26.44 18.84 0.10
CA ALA A 75 -27.63 18.12 0.57
C ALA A 75 -28.52 18.96 1.51
N ARG A 76 -27.91 19.75 2.40
CA ARG A 76 -28.66 20.68 3.26
C ARG A 76 -29.27 21.83 2.46
N GLU A 77 -28.54 22.35 1.48
CA GLU A 77 -29.04 23.39 0.60
C GLU A 77 -30.25 22.89 -0.22
N LEU A 78 -30.13 21.71 -0.83
CA LEU A 78 -31.20 21.05 -1.58
C LEU A 78 -32.45 20.85 -0.70
N ALA A 79 -32.27 20.38 0.54
CA ALA A 79 -33.37 20.19 1.49
C ALA A 79 -34.03 21.52 1.94
N SER A 80 -33.36 22.65 1.76
CA SER A 80 -33.86 23.98 2.13
C SER A 80 -34.55 24.72 0.98
N LEU A 81 -34.46 24.18 -0.25
CA LEU A 81 -35.06 24.80 -1.42
C LEU A 81 -36.59 24.80 -1.35
N PRO A 82 -37.26 25.87 -1.83
CA PRO A 82 -38.70 25.89 -1.92
C PRO A 82 -39.21 25.03 -3.09
N PRO A 83 -40.47 24.55 -3.09
CA PRO A 83 -41.00 23.64 -4.10
C PRO A 83 -40.82 24.11 -5.56
N GLU A 84 -40.91 25.42 -5.81
CA GLU A 84 -40.71 26.03 -7.12
C GLU A 84 -39.28 25.91 -7.67
N ALA A 85 -38.28 25.66 -6.81
CA ALA A 85 -36.89 25.48 -7.22
C ALA A 85 -36.59 24.05 -7.69
N HIS A 86 -37.54 23.11 -7.55
CA HIS A 86 -37.37 21.72 -7.98
C HIS A 86 -37.67 21.49 -9.47
N ARG A 87 -38.58 22.29 -10.06
CA ARG A 87 -38.95 22.16 -11.47
C ARG A 87 -39.01 23.51 -12.12
N ARG A 88 -38.30 23.64 -13.23
CA ARG A 88 -38.29 24.86 -14.02
C ARG A 88 -38.64 24.52 -15.46
N TRP A 89 -39.63 25.23 -15.98
CA TRP A 89 -40.11 25.05 -17.34
C TRP A 89 -39.72 26.26 -18.17
N ASP A 90 -39.42 26.02 -19.43
CA ASP A 90 -39.22 27.03 -20.46
C ASP A 90 -40.07 26.68 -21.70
N PHE A 91 -40.21 27.64 -22.61
CA PHE A 91 -41.01 27.49 -23.82
C PHE A 91 -40.13 27.69 -25.06
N ASP A 92 -40.29 26.82 -26.05
CA ASP A 92 -39.59 26.96 -27.33
C ASP A 92 -40.23 28.04 -28.22
N GLU A 93 -39.63 28.31 -29.38
CA GLU A 93 -40.12 29.30 -30.35
C GLU A 93 -41.52 28.99 -30.93
N TYR A 94 -42.02 27.76 -30.74
CA TYR A 94 -43.35 27.30 -31.16
C TYR A 94 -44.35 27.22 -29.99
N GLY A 95 -43.95 27.63 -28.78
CA GLY A 95 -44.77 27.54 -27.56
C GLY A 95 -44.83 26.14 -26.94
N GLY A 96 -43.96 25.22 -27.36
CA GLY A 96 -43.78 23.91 -26.73
C GLY A 96 -43.08 24.04 -25.39
N GLN A 97 -43.65 23.45 -24.33
CA GLN A 97 -43.09 23.48 -22.98
C GLN A 97 -42.01 22.39 -22.82
N PHE A 98 -40.83 22.76 -22.30
CA PHE A 98 -39.77 21.81 -21.96
C PHE A 98 -39.16 22.12 -20.58
N GLU A 99 -38.63 21.09 -19.93
CA GLU A 99 -37.99 21.21 -18.62
C GLU A 99 -36.53 21.66 -18.80
N ILE A 100 -36.13 22.69 -18.06
CA ILE A 100 -34.74 23.17 -17.99
C ILE A 100 -34.15 22.85 -16.62
N THR A 101 -32.82 22.80 -16.53
CA THR A 101 -32.12 22.52 -15.28
C THR A 101 -32.60 23.47 -14.18
N SER A 102 -33.13 22.88 -13.12
CA SER A 102 -33.58 23.59 -11.94
C SER A 102 -32.43 23.72 -10.93
N PRO A 103 -32.45 24.71 -10.02
CA PRO A 103 -31.47 24.78 -8.95
C PRO A 103 -31.35 23.48 -8.13
N ALA A 104 -32.46 22.75 -7.96
CA ALA A 104 -32.43 21.44 -7.32
C ALA A 104 -31.66 20.40 -8.15
N ALA A 105 -31.86 20.36 -9.47
CA ALA A 105 -31.15 19.44 -10.35
C ALA A 105 -29.63 19.72 -10.39
N ASP A 106 -29.22 20.98 -10.31
CA ASP A 106 -27.81 21.36 -10.17
C ASP A 106 -27.22 20.79 -8.87
N LEU A 107 -27.91 20.98 -7.73
CA LEU A 107 -27.46 20.47 -6.43
C LEU A 107 -27.46 18.94 -6.36
N GLU A 108 -28.45 18.27 -6.95
CA GLU A 108 -28.48 16.80 -7.07
C GLU A 108 -27.26 16.30 -7.84
N THR A 109 -26.93 16.95 -8.95
CA THR A 109 -25.73 16.64 -9.74
C THR A 109 -24.45 16.85 -8.93
N ASP A 110 -24.34 17.96 -8.17
CA ASP A 110 -23.18 18.23 -7.32
C ASP A 110 -23.03 17.19 -6.20
N ILE A 111 -24.14 16.71 -5.61
CA ILE A 111 -24.14 15.65 -4.60
C ILE A 111 -23.66 14.33 -5.21
N GLU A 112 -24.13 13.97 -6.41
CA GLU A 112 -23.69 12.77 -7.14
C GLU A 112 -22.19 12.86 -7.46
N MET A 113 -21.74 13.99 -8.00
CA MET A 113 -20.33 14.23 -8.32
C MET A 113 -19.44 14.16 -7.08
N ALA A 114 -19.86 14.74 -5.96
CA ALA A 114 -19.11 14.66 -4.70
C ALA A 114 -19.05 13.22 -4.16
N THR A 115 -20.12 12.45 -4.34
CA THR A 115 -20.20 11.03 -3.95
C THR A 115 -19.27 10.17 -4.81
N ASP A 116 -19.24 10.39 -6.11
CA ASP A 116 -18.29 9.72 -7.01
C ASP A 116 -16.85 10.11 -6.69
N ALA A 117 -16.59 11.39 -6.44
CA ALA A 117 -15.27 11.89 -6.05
C ALA A 117 -14.76 11.25 -4.75
N LEU A 118 -15.64 11.01 -3.76
CA LEU A 118 -15.27 10.29 -2.54
C LEU A 118 -14.74 8.90 -2.85
N ASN A 119 -15.45 8.15 -3.69
CA ASN A 119 -15.03 6.80 -4.08
C ASN A 119 -13.73 6.80 -4.89
N GLU A 120 -13.59 7.72 -5.86
CA GLU A 120 -12.37 7.85 -6.65
C GLU A 120 -11.16 8.26 -5.81
N LEU A 121 -11.35 9.12 -4.81
CA LEU A 121 -10.29 9.51 -3.88
C LEU A 121 -9.82 8.31 -3.06
N ARG A 122 -10.73 7.46 -2.57
CA ARG A 122 -10.36 6.21 -1.87
C ARG A 122 -9.56 5.28 -2.75
N LYS A 123 -9.98 5.09 -4.01
CA LYS A 123 -9.25 4.26 -4.99
C LYS A 123 -7.85 4.80 -5.23
N ALA A 124 -7.71 6.12 -5.39
CA ALA A 124 -6.43 6.78 -5.58
C ALA A 124 -5.49 6.53 -4.39
N PHE A 125 -5.98 6.67 -3.15
CA PHE A 125 -5.18 6.38 -1.95
C PHE A 125 -4.85 4.90 -1.78
N ALA A 126 -5.74 3.99 -2.18
CA ALA A 126 -5.44 2.55 -2.18
C ALA A 126 -4.26 2.22 -3.12
N VAL A 127 -4.24 2.81 -4.32
CA VAL A 127 -3.13 2.67 -5.27
C VAL A 127 -1.86 3.35 -4.72
N ALA A 128 -1.99 4.54 -4.14
CA ALA A 128 -0.85 5.28 -3.57
C ALA A 128 -0.19 4.51 -2.42
N ALA A 129 -0.98 3.90 -1.53
CA ALA A 129 -0.49 3.07 -0.42
C ALA A 129 0.27 1.83 -0.93
N TYR A 130 -0.25 1.18 -1.98
CA TYR A 130 0.47 0.06 -2.61
C TYR A 130 1.80 0.52 -3.22
N HIS A 131 1.79 1.61 -3.98
CA HIS A 131 3.01 2.15 -4.60
C HIS A 131 4.03 2.64 -3.56
N HIS A 132 3.58 3.12 -2.39
CA HIS A 132 4.46 3.44 -1.26
C HIS A 132 5.26 2.20 -0.83
N TRP A 133 4.57 1.07 -0.63
CA TRP A 133 5.25 -0.20 -0.33
C TRP A 133 6.23 -0.64 -1.43
N GLU A 134 5.84 -0.56 -2.71
CA GLU A 134 6.73 -0.93 -3.81
C GLU A 134 8.02 -0.09 -3.82
N ARG A 135 7.88 1.23 -3.67
CA ARG A 135 9.01 2.16 -3.63
C ARG A 135 9.92 1.89 -2.43
N SER A 136 9.35 1.69 -1.25
CA SER A 136 10.15 1.40 -0.07
C SER A 136 10.89 0.07 -0.16
N VAL A 137 10.31 -0.98 -0.76
CA VAL A 137 11.05 -2.22 -1.03
C VAL A 137 12.27 -1.99 -1.93
N ILE A 138 12.15 -1.11 -2.93
CA ILE A 138 13.26 -0.73 -3.80
C ILE A 138 14.33 0.05 -3.03
N GLU A 139 13.93 0.98 -2.15
CA GLU A 139 14.86 1.71 -1.28
C GLU A 139 15.59 0.77 -0.32
N TRP A 140 14.89 -0.19 0.28
CA TRP A 140 15.51 -1.20 1.13
C TRP A 140 16.46 -2.10 0.34
N TRP A 141 16.13 -2.43 -0.92
CA TRP A 141 17.04 -3.14 -1.83
C TRP A 141 18.34 -2.35 -2.02
N HIS A 142 18.26 -1.03 -2.25
CA HIS A 142 19.43 -0.19 -2.48
C HIS A 142 20.29 0.00 -1.22
N ALA A 143 19.65 0.05 -0.05
CA ALA A 143 20.33 0.12 1.24
C ALA A 143 20.94 -1.22 1.69
N ALA A 144 20.57 -2.32 1.04
CA ALA A 144 21.04 -3.64 1.38
C ALA A 144 22.46 -3.91 0.89
N ARG A 145 23.09 -4.89 1.55
CA ARG A 145 24.43 -5.32 1.21
C ARG A 145 24.45 -6.13 -0.08
N PRO A 146 25.53 -6.06 -0.87
CA PRO A 146 25.74 -6.93 -2.03
C PRO A 146 25.76 -8.43 -1.66
N THR A 147 25.99 -8.78 -0.39
CA THR A 147 25.98 -10.16 0.10
C THR A 147 24.58 -10.70 0.37
N ILE A 148 23.59 -9.83 0.59
CA ILE A 148 22.18 -10.22 0.83
C ILE A 148 21.41 -10.19 -0.48
N LEU A 149 21.72 -9.22 -1.34
CA LEU A 149 21.09 -9.05 -2.65
C LEU A 149 22.15 -8.93 -3.73
N PRO A 150 22.01 -9.67 -4.85
CA PRO A 150 22.98 -9.61 -5.93
C PRO A 150 23.05 -8.17 -6.50
N PRO A 151 24.25 -7.68 -6.87
CA PRO A 151 24.37 -6.41 -7.58
C PRO A 151 23.62 -6.49 -8.91
N GLY A 152 22.88 -5.44 -9.27
CA GLY A 152 22.13 -5.43 -10.52
C GLY A 152 20.93 -4.49 -10.52
N ARG A 153 19.98 -4.77 -11.42
CA ARG A 153 18.75 -3.99 -11.55
C ARG A 153 17.82 -4.23 -10.34
N PRO A 154 17.10 -3.20 -9.87
CA PRO A 154 16.12 -3.37 -8.81
C PRO A 154 15.01 -4.34 -9.24
N PRO A 155 14.39 -5.06 -8.29
CA PRO A 155 13.29 -5.96 -8.55
C PRO A 155 12.09 -5.19 -9.15
N PHE A 156 11.42 -5.81 -10.12
CA PHE A 156 10.22 -5.24 -10.74
C PHE A 156 9.06 -6.23 -10.69
N GLY A 157 7.87 -5.72 -10.37
CA GLY A 157 6.67 -6.51 -10.20
C GLY A 157 6.57 -7.18 -8.83
N TYR A 158 5.32 -7.45 -8.42
CA TYR A 158 4.99 -7.88 -7.07
C TYR A 158 5.77 -9.12 -6.60
N ASP A 159 5.90 -10.16 -7.43
CA ASP A 159 6.59 -11.40 -7.03
C ASP A 159 8.08 -11.18 -6.78
N HIS A 160 8.73 -10.32 -7.57
CA HIS A 160 10.15 -10.00 -7.39
C HIS A 160 10.35 -9.10 -6.17
N LEU A 161 9.49 -8.11 -5.97
CA LEU A 161 9.49 -7.25 -4.79
C LEU A 161 9.28 -8.05 -3.50
N LYS A 162 8.29 -8.96 -3.50
CA LYS A 162 8.02 -9.88 -2.37
C LYS A 162 9.21 -10.78 -2.06
N LYS A 163 9.90 -11.31 -3.08
CA LYS A 163 11.14 -12.09 -2.89
C LYS A 163 12.26 -11.23 -2.32
N ALA A 164 12.43 -10.01 -2.81
CA ALA A 164 13.45 -9.08 -2.30
C ALA A 164 13.18 -8.70 -0.84
N ALA A 165 11.96 -8.31 -0.49
CA ALA A 165 11.54 -8.02 0.88
C ALA A 165 11.87 -9.18 1.83
N LYS A 166 11.52 -10.43 1.43
CA LYS A 166 11.82 -11.64 2.22
C LYS A 166 13.31 -11.85 2.48
N ARG A 167 14.18 -11.55 1.51
CA ARG A 167 15.64 -11.63 1.66
C ARG A 167 16.17 -10.60 2.66
N LEU A 168 15.47 -9.47 2.80
CA LEU A 168 15.73 -8.43 3.79
C LEU A 168 15.04 -8.68 5.14
N SER A 169 14.56 -9.91 5.37
CA SER A 169 13.79 -10.30 6.56
C SER A 169 12.49 -9.52 6.75
N VAL A 170 11.98 -8.85 5.71
CA VAL A 170 10.66 -8.22 5.69
C VAL A 170 9.66 -9.21 5.09
N ARG A 171 8.61 -9.56 5.84
CA ARG A 171 7.59 -10.50 5.37
C ARG A 171 6.32 -9.72 5.05
N PRO A 172 5.97 -9.55 3.76
CA PRO A 172 4.72 -8.90 3.40
C PRO A 172 3.53 -9.66 3.98
N ALA A 173 2.57 -8.93 4.53
CA ALA A 173 1.38 -9.50 5.14
C ALA A 173 0.55 -10.24 4.07
N PRO A 174 -0.14 -11.35 4.41
CA PRO A 174 -1.02 -12.05 3.47
C PRO A 174 -2.08 -11.13 2.85
N ALA A 175 -2.60 -10.17 3.63
CA ALA A 175 -3.59 -9.18 3.20
C ALA A 175 -3.09 -8.27 2.07
N LEU A 176 -1.77 -8.08 1.92
CA LEU A 176 -1.21 -7.26 0.83
C LEU A 176 -1.57 -7.81 -0.56
N ASN A 177 -1.79 -9.13 -0.70
CA ASN A 177 -2.24 -9.71 -1.96
C ASN A 177 -3.58 -9.10 -2.44
N LYS A 178 -4.51 -8.84 -1.51
CA LYS A 178 -5.79 -8.19 -1.85
C LYS A 178 -5.56 -6.78 -2.39
N VAL A 179 -4.69 -6.02 -1.72
CA VAL A 179 -4.30 -4.65 -2.12
C VAL A 179 -3.64 -4.63 -3.50
N VAL A 180 -2.72 -5.56 -3.77
CA VAL A 180 -2.07 -5.70 -5.10
C VAL A 180 -3.12 -5.94 -6.18
N THR A 181 -4.08 -6.83 -5.89
CA THR A 181 -5.13 -7.20 -6.85
C THR A 181 -6.06 -6.01 -7.11
N LEU A 182 -6.42 -5.25 -6.06
CA LEU A 182 -7.18 -4.00 -6.17
C LEU A 182 -6.43 -2.97 -7.01
N ALA A 183 -5.18 -2.66 -6.68
CA ALA A 183 -4.37 -1.69 -7.41
C ALA A 183 -4.20 -2.07 -8.89
N ASN A 184 -3.99 -3.35 -9.18
CA ASN A 184 -3.90 -3.84 -10.56
C ASN A 184 -5.23 -3.70 -11.30
N ALA A 185 -6.36 -4.05 -10.67
CA ALA A 185 -7.68 -3.89 -11.28
C ALA A 185 -7.98 -2.43 -11.61
N LEU A 186 -7.67 -1.50 -10.70
CA LEU A 186 -7.82 -0.06 -10.89
C LEU A 186 -6.91 0.49 -12.00
N LYS A 187 -5.63 0.09 -12.04
CA LYS A 187 -4.65 0.60 -13.00
C LYS A 187 -4.89 0.15 -14.44
N HIS A 188 -5.31 -1.10 -14.61
CA HIS A 188 -5.37 -1.72 -15.93
C HIS A 188 -6.79 -1.83 -16.48
N ASN A 189 -7.80 -1.68 -15.62
CA ASN A 189 -9.18 -1.55 -16.01
C ASN A 189 -9.65 -2.65 -16.98
N ASP A 190 -9.41 -3.92 -16.63
CA ASP A 190 -9.72 -5.06 -17.48
C ASP A 190 -10.41 -6.22 -16.75
N LYS A 191 -11.12 -7.05 -17.54
CA LYS A 191 -11.92 -8.19 -17.06
C LYS A 191 -11.13 -9.16 -16.20
N ARG A 192 -9.89 -9.45 -16.59
CA ARG A 192 -9.10 -10.50 -15.94
C ARG A 192 -8.76 -10.06 -14.52
N ARG A 193 -8.21 -8.87 -14.36
CA ARG A 193 -7.82 -8.34 -13.04
C ARG A 193 -9.03 -8.04 -12.17
N TRP A 194 -10.12 -7.59 -12.77
CA TRP A 194 -11.38 -7.44 -12.06
C TRP A 194 -11.90 -8.79 -11.52
N ASN A 195 -11.86 -9.86 -12.33
CA ASN A 195 -12.26 -11.20 -11.87
C ASN A 195 -11.34 -11.73 -10.77
N GLU A 196 -10.04 -11.43 -10.85
CA GLU A 196 -9.07 -11.76 -9.79
C GLU A 196 -9.41 -11.01 -8.49
N LEU A 197 -9.78 -9.73 -8.57
CA LEU A 197 -10.21 -8.93 -7.42
C LEU A 197 -11.49 -9.48 -6.81
N LYS A 198 -12.53 -9.71 -7.63
CA LYS A 198 -13.81 -10.26 -7.18
C LYS A 198 -13.67 -11.58 -6.42
N LYS A 199 -12.71 -12.42 -6.79
CA LYS A 199 -12.43 -13.68 -6.08
C LYS A 199 -11.77 -13.46 -4.71
N GLN A 200 -10.96 -12.42 -4.57
CA GLN A 200 -10.17 -12.16 -3.34
C GLN A 200 -10.85 -11.19 -2.38
N TRP A 201 -11.65 -10.27 -2.92
CA TRP A 201 -12.30 -9.19 -2.18
C TRP A 201 -13.64 -8.83 -2.86
N PRO A 202 -14.64 -9.72 -2.82
CA PRO A 202 -15.94 -9.46 -3.46
C PRO A 202 -16.67 -8.23 -2.90
N GLU A 203 -16.43 -7.86 -1.65
CA GLU A 203 -17.11 -6.78 -0.93
C GLU A 203 -16.83 -5.38 -1.51
N VAL A 204 -15.77 -5.21 -2.32
CA VAL A 204 -15.48 -3.93 -2.99
C VAL A 204 -16.13 -3.83 -4.38
N ILE A 205 -16.87 -4.85 -4.81
CA ILE A 205 -17.57 -4.88 -6.09
C ILE A 205 -19.02 -4.46 -5.86
N ALA A 206 -19.34 -3.20 -6.13
CA ALA A 206 -20.68 -2.65 -5.88
C ALA A 206 -21.74 -3.18 -6.86
N ARG A 207 -21.34 -3.50 -8.10
CA ARG A 207 -22.26 -3.98 -9.14
C ARG A 207 -21.58 -4.91 -10.13
N GLU A 208 -22.35 -5.88 -10.62
CA GLU A 208 -21.95 -6.65 -11.79
C GLU A 208 -21.90 -5.75 -13.02
N ARG A 209 -20.94 -6.00 -13.91
CA ARG A 209 -20.78 -5.20 -15.11
C ARG A 209 -21.78 -5.61 -16.20
N TYR A 210 -22.37 -4.62 -16.87
CA TYR A 210 -23.16 -4.83 -18.09
C TYR A 210 -22.27 -5.21 -19.29
N ARG A 211 -22.83 -5.95 -20.25
CA ARG A 211 -22.15 -6.73 -21.32
C ARG A 211 -21.18 -5.96 -22.27
N SER A 212 -21.00 -4.65 -22.15
CA SER A 212 -20.17 -3.83 -23.08
C SER A 212 -18.69 -3.75 -22.66
N ARG A 213 -17.82 -3.12 -23.48
CA ARG A 213 -16.37 -2.89 -23.24
C ARG A 213 -16.03 -1.75 -22.25
N ALA A 214 -17.01 -1.24 -21.49
CA ALA A 214 -16.89 -0.13 -20.54
C ALA A 214 -15.95 -0.33 -19.32
N ASP A 215 -15.87 0.71 -18.48
CA ASP A 215 -15.03 0.85 -17.30
C ASP A 215 -15.27 -0.22 -16.21
N TRP A 216 -14.31 -1.11 -15.98
CA TRP A 216 -14.30 -2.07 -14.88
C TRP A 216 -14.02 -1.39 -13.53
N ALA A 217 -13.18 -0.35 -13.50
CA ALA A 217 -12.83 0.37 -12.28
C ALA A 217 -14.03 1.12 -11.69
N GLY A 218 -14.95 1.61 -12.52
CA GLY A 218 -16.22 2.23 -12.13
C GLY A 218 -17.26 1.27 -11.51
N THR A 219 -16.97 -0.03 -11.43
CA THR A 219 -17.79 -1.01 -10.67
C THR A 219 -17.23 -1.30 -9.27
N ILE A 220 -16.02 -0.81 -8.99
CA ILE A 220 -15.37 -0.94 -7.70
C ILE A 220 -15.83 0.22 -6.83
N GLN A 221 -16.23 -0.07 -5.59
CA GLN A 221 -16.56 0.93 -4.59
C GLN A 221 -15.85 0.60 -3.29
N LEU A 222 -15.16 1.60 -2.74
CA LEU A 222 -14.50 1.51 -1.46
C LEU A 222 -15.24 2.37 -0.44
N ASN A 223 -15.41 1.84 0.76
CA ASN A 223 -15.72 2.62 1.95
C ASN A 223 -14.46 2.86 2.78
N ASP A 224 -14.58 3.66 3.85
CA ASP A 224 -13.43 3.99 4.68
C ASP A 224 -12.85 2.78 5.42
N THR A 225 -13.67 1.82 5.84
CA THR A 225 -13.21 0.60 6.50
C THR A 225 -12.30 -0.21 5.57
N GLN A 226 -12.70 -0.35 4.31
CA GLN A 226 -11.90 -1.03 3.28
C GLN A 226 -10.62 -0.25 2.96
N LEU A 227 -10.66 1.09 2.95
CA LEU A 227 -9.44 1.90 2.79
C LEU A 227 -8.50 1.74 3.99
N LEU A 228 -9.03 1.68 5.21
CA LEU A 228 -8.23 1.38 6.40
C LEU A 228 -7.60 -0.02 6.30
N GLU A 229 -8.32 -1.03 5.83
CA GLU A 229 -7.77 -2.37 5.58
C GLU A 229 -6.59 -2.33 4.60
N VAL A 230 -6.65 -1.48 3.56
CA VAL A 230 -5.52 -1.26 2.64
C VAL A 230 -4.32 -0.69 3.40
N PHE A 231 -4.50 0.38 4.16
CA PHE A 231 -3.41 0.99 4.91
C PHE A 231 -2.81 0.03 5.95
N GLN A 232 -3.63 -0.75 6.65
CA GLN A 232 -3.17 -1.75 7.60
C GLN A 232 -2.37 -2.87 6.93
N ALA A 233 -2.84 -3.39 5.79
CA ALA A 233 -2.12 -4.41 5.02
C ALA A 233 -0.76 -3.90 4.55
N VAL A 234 -0.68 -2.64 4.13
CA VAL A 234 0.57 -1.96 3.78
C VAL A 234 1.45 -1.80 5.03
N GLN A 235 0.94 -1.23 6.12
CA GLN A 235 1.69 -1.04 7.38
C GLN A 235 2.34 -2.35 7.85
N GLN A 236 1.57 -3.44 7.90
CA GLN A 236 2.03 -4.77 8.32
C GLN A 236 3.05 -5.40 7.35
N SER A 237 3.16 -4.89 6.13
CA SER A 237 4.11 -5.36 5.12
C SER A 237 5.44 -4.61 5.13
N GLY A 238 5.61 -3.66 6.05
CA GLY A 238 6.86 -2.93 6.29
C GLY A 238 7.87 -3.69 7.17
N PRO A 239 9.11 -3.18 7.30
CA PRO A 239 10.11 -3.76 8.17
C PRO A 239 9.64 -3.74 9.63
N SER A 240 9.58 -4.90 10.26
CA SER A 240 9.25 -5.05 11.70
C SER A 240 10.53 -5.24 12.51
N SER A 241 10.64 -4.64 13.69
CA SER A 241 11.78 -4.94 14.58
C SER A 241 11.67 -6.37 15.07
N SER A 242 12.82 -7.02 15.30
CA SER A 242 12.89 -8.39 15.83
C SER A 242 12.29 -8.54 17.23
N GLN A 243 11.99 -7.44 17.92
CA GLN A 243 11.08 -7.39 19.06
C GLN A 243 9.74 -6.86 18.56
N GLN A 244 8.66 -7.60 18.85
CA GLN A 244 7.27 -7.38 18.46
C GLN A 244 6.76 -5.96 18.82
N GLN A 245 7.24 -4.94 18.14
CA GLN A 245 6.75 -3.60 18.32
C GLN A 245 5.50 -3.49 17.46
N LYS A 246 4.36 -3.45 18.14
CA LYS A 246 3.05 -3.18 17.55
C LYS A 246 3.17 -1.82 16.86
N TRP A 247 2.88 -1.77 15.56
CA TRP A 247 2.79 -0.49 14.86
C TRP A 247 1.82 0.44 15.60
N SER A 248 2.13 1.74 15.58
CA SER A 248 1.19 2.73 16.12
C SER A 248 -0.11 2.68 15.32
N PRO A 249 -1.27 2.97 15.95
CA PRO A 249 -2.52 3.12 15.22
C PRO A 249 -2.35 4.11 14.06
N LEU A 250 -2.91 3.78 12.90
CA LEU A 250 -2.89 4.65 11.73
C LEU A 250 -3.72 5.90 11.98
N PRO A 251 -3.28 7.10 11.55
CA PRO A 251 -4.03 8.34 11.69
C PRO A 251 -5.12 8.46 10.61
N PHE A 252 -6.05 7.49 10.61
CA PHE A 252 -7.20 7.43 9.70
C PHE A 252 -8.39 6.84 10.45
N THR A 253 -9.50 7.57 10.51
CA THR A 253 -10.69 7.18 11.28
C THR A 253 -11.84 6.85 10.34
N PRO A 254 -12.21 5.57 10.20
CA PRO A 254 -13.30 5.21 9.33
C PRO A 254 -14.60 5.87 9.74
N ARG A 255 -15.33 6.39 8.75
CA ARG A 255 -16.70 6.86 8.94
C ARG A 255 -17.64 5.99 8.13
N ASP A 256 -18.79 5.72 8.73
CA ASP A 256 -19.90 5.10 8.01
C ASP A 256 -20.44 6.15 7.02
N ASP A 257 -20.27 5.88 5.73
CA ASP A 257 -21.02 6.60 4.72
C ASP A 257 -22.44 6.01 4.73
N ALA A 258 -23.38 6.74 5.32
CA ALA A 258 -24.81 6.47 5.18
C ALA A 258 -25.29 6.78 3.75
#